data_AF-A0A8S3JV31-F1
#
_entry.id   AF-A0A8S3JV31-F1
#
_cell.length_a   1.000
_cell.length_b   1.000
_cell.length_c   1.000
_cell.angle_alpha   90.00
_cell.angle_beta   90.00
_cell.angle_gamma   90.00
#
_symmetry.space_group_name_H-M   'P 1'
#
loop_
_entity.id
_entity.type
_entity.pdbx_description
1 polymer ?
#
loop_
_entity_poly.entity_id
_entity_poly.type
_entity_poly.pdbx_seq_one_letter_code
_entity_poly.pdbx_strand_id
1 'polypeptide(L)'
;LPPGLPTNTLPPTIPTDKLPTPLKPQDVIIKSYNPKEKMLTIHQGEQYLISPITKEKILANSISSHTKYALLDPAWIQRREKEVAEQQEKEQVYEPGSHVDLELKKFAERRTDIFGMGSQETIIGRKIGEEERRP
;
A
#
# COMPACT_ATOMS: atom_id res chain seq x y z
N LEU A 1 27.69 59.95 -23.05
CA LEU A 1 27.19 58.63 -22.62
C LEU A 1 28.34 57.64 -22.58
N PRO A 2 28.71 57.10 -21.41
CA PRO A 2 29.27 55.76 -21.32
C PRO A 2 28.30 54.79 -20.60
N PRO A 3 28.30 53.50 -20.95
CA PRO A 3 27.26 52.53 -20.57
C PRO A 3 27.50 51.82 -19.22
N GLY A 4 26.40 51.63 -18.48
CA GLY A 4 26.02 50.39 -17.77
C GLY A 4 26.92 49.82 -16.67
N LEU A 5 26.56 50.11 -15.41
CA LEU A 5 26.97 49.34 -14.22
C LEU A 5 26.50 47.88 -14.32
N PRO A 6 27.31 46.87 -13.97
CA PRO A 6 26.79 45.53 -13.70
C PRO A 6 26.07 45.51 -12.34
N THR A 7 24.78 45.16 -12.38
CA THR A 7 23.92 44.98 -11.21
C THR A 7 24.37 43.77 -10.40
N ASN A 8 24.70 44.02 -9.14
CA ASN A 8 24.95 43.04 -8.09
C ASN A 8 23.67 42.22 -7.82
N THR A 9 23.63 40.96 -8.27
CA THR A 9 22.58 40.00 -7.90
C THR A 9 22.96 39.33 -6.58
N LEU A 10 22.43 39.85 -5.48
CA LEU A 10 22.41 39.17 -4.18
C LEU A 10 21.57 37.88 -4.28
N PRO A 11 21.98 36.76 -3.64
CA PRO A 11 21.17 35.55 -3.58
C PRO A 11 19.89 35.76 -2.73
N PRO A 12 18.79 35.04 -3.02
CA PRO A 12 17.55 35.16 -2.28
C PRO A 12 17.71 34.66 -0.84
N THR A 13 17.40 35.53 0.13
CA THR A 13 17.31 35.19 1.56
C THR A 13 16.20 34.18 1.79
N ILE A 14 16.56 32.95 2.16
CA ILE A 14 15.64 31.93 2.66
C ILE A 14 15.05 32.45 3.98
N PRO A 15 13.72 32.42 4.20
CA PRO A 15 13.14 32.77 5.49
C PRO A 15 13.67 31.80 6.55
N THR A 16 14.43 32.34 7.50
CA THR A 16 14.88 31.61 8.68
C THR A 16 13.66 31.27 9.52
N ASP A 17 13.23 30.01 9.50
CA ASP A 17 12.26 29.46 10.43
C ASP A 17 12.78 29.71 11.85
N LYS A 18 12.16 30.65 12.56
CA LYS A 18 12.48 30.92 13.96
C LYS A 18 12.03 29.71 14.75
N LEU A 19 12.99 28.99 15.35
CA LEU A 19 12.71 27.96 16.34
C LEU A 19 11.74 28.52 17.39
N PRO A 20 10.70 27.76 17.81
CA PRO A 20 9.79 28.22 18.84
C PRO A 20 10.55 28.45 20.14
N THR A 21 10.49 29.68 20.65
CA THR A 21 11.09 30.10 21.91
C THR A 21 10.53 29.25 23.06
N PRO A 22 11.36 28.78 24.02
CA PRO A 22 10.86 28.05 25.18
C PRO A 22 9.88 28.90 25.98
N LEU A 23 8.72 28.33 26.30
CA LEU A 23 7.66 28.98 27.06
C LEU A 23 8.17 29.39 28.45
N LYS A 24 7.94 30.65 28.84
CA LYS A 24 8.31 31.15 30.16
C LYS A 24 7.36 30.54 31.21
N PRO A 25 7.80 30.30 32.46
CA PRO A 25 6.97 29.72 33.51
C PRO A 25 5.67 30.50 33.81
N GLN A 26 5.61 31.77 33.42
CA GLN A 26 4.45 32.66 33.61
C GLN A 26 3.32 32.41 32.60
N ASP A 27 3.60 31.67 31.51
CA ASP A 27 2.61 31.31 30.48
C ASP A 27 1.96 29.94 30.72
N VAL A 28 2.23 29.32 31.88
CA VAL A 28 1.69 28.01 32.24
C VAL A 28 0.26 28.16 32.79
N ILE A 29 -0.71 28.05 31.89
CA ILE A 29 -2.13 28.01 32.26
C ILE A 29 -2.46 26.61 32.79
N ILE A 30 -2.53 26.46 34.11
CA ILE A 30 -3.01 25.23 34.77
C ILE A 30 -4.55 25.22 34.69
N LYS A 31 -5.12 24.38 33.81
CA LYS A 31 -6.58 24.16 33.77
C LYS A 31 -6.95 23.06 34.77
N SER A 32 -7.96 23.30 35.58
CA SER A 32 -8.58 22.30 36.44
C SER A 32 -9.14 21.16 35.57
N TYR A 33 -8.58 19.95 35.74
CA TYR A 33 -8.98 18.79 34.95
C TYR A 33 -10.37 18.31 35.35
N ASN A 34 -11.34 18.47 34.46
CA ASN A 34 -12.67 17.89 34.61
C ASN A 34 -12.89 16.80 33.54
N PRO A 35 -12.96 15.51 33.91
CA PRO A 35 -13.06 14.42 32.93
C PRO A 35 -14.39 14.42 32.16
N LYS A 36 -15.41 15.14 32.65
CA LYS A 36 -16.74 15.22 32.02
C LYS A 36 -16.86 16.34 30.98
N GLU A 37 -15.96 17.31 30.94
CA GLU A 37 -15.99 18.42 29.96
C GLU A 37 -15.59 17.96 28.55
N LYS A 38 -14.80 16.89 28.45
CA LYS A 38 -14.30 16.37 27.17
C LYS A 38 -15.37 15.65 26.34
N MET A 39 -16.57 15.48 26.90
CA MET A 39 -17.70 14.80 26.26
C MET A 39 -18.60 15.76 25.48
N LEU A 40 -18.32 17.06 25.51
CA LEU A 40 -18.85 17.97 24.49
C LEU A 40 -18.08 17.71 23.21
N THR A 41 -18.49 16.67 22.50
CA THR A 41 -18.21 16.50 21.08
C THR A 41 -18.54 17.83 20.43
N ILE A 42 -17.52 18.60 20.07
CA ILE A 42 -17.68 19.71 19.16
C ILE A 42 -18.16 19.02 17.89
N HIS A 43 -19.47 18.99 17.69
CA HIS A 43 -20.07 18.84 16.39
C HIS A 43 -19.55 20.04 15.61
N GLN A 44 -18.34 19.92 15.09
CA GLN A 44 -17.86 20.77 14.02
C GLN A 44 -18.90 20.52 12.94
N GLY A 45 -19.87 21.43 12.83
CA GLY A 45 -20.94 21.35 11.85
C GLY A 45 -20.33 21.09 10.49
N GLU A 46 -21.13 20.62 9.54
CA GLU A 46 -20.71 20.35 8.17
C GLU A 46 -20.19 21.64 7.49
N GLN A 47 -19.01 22.08 7.88
CA GLN A 47 -18.28 23.21 7.34
C GLN A 47 -17.55 22.64 6.15
N TYR A 48 -17.89 23.16 4.99
CA TYR A 48 -17.30 22.72 3.74
C TYR A 48 -16.22 23.71 3.31
N LEU A 49 -15.10 23.18 2.82
CA LEU A 49 -13.97 23.91 2.27
C LEU A 49 -13.84 23.53 0.80
N ILE A 50 -13.39 24.46 -0.05
CA ILE A 50 -13.11 24.18 -1.46
C ILE A 50 -11.63 23.89 -1.61
N SER A 51 -11.28 22.73 -2.17
CA SER A 51 -9.87 22.38 -2.42
C SER A 51 -9.26 23.29 -3.50
N PRO A 52 -8.06 23.85 -3.28
CA PRO A 52 -7.40 24.68 -4.29
C PRO A 52 -6.89 23.87 -5.50
N ILE A 53 -6.65 22.57 -5.32
CA ILE A 53 -6.05 21.69 -6.35
C ILE A 53 -7.14 21.14 -7.25
N THR A 54 -8.21 20.61 -6.65
CA THR A 54 -9.28 19.89 -7.36
C THR A 54 -10.56 20.70 -7.51
N LYS A 55 -10.69 21.85 -6.82
CA LYS A 55 -11.90 22.69 -6.76
C LYS A 55 -13.14 21.97 -6.23
N GLU A 56 -12.98 20.80 -5.62
CA GLU A 56 -14.07 20.05 -5.02
C GLU A 56 -14.42 20.60 -3.63
N LYS A 57 -15.71 20.47 -3.27
CA LYS A 57 -16.25 20.87 -1.98
C LYS A 57 -16.10 19.70 -0.99
N ILE A 58 -15.29 19.89 0.03
CA ILE A 58 -14.87 18.85 0.99
C ILE A 58 -15.34 19.24 2.37
N LEU A 59 -15.79 18.28 3.17
CA LEU A 59 -16.05 18.51 4.59
C LEU A 59 -14.75 18.84 5.34
N ALA A 60 -14.79 19.78 6.28
CA ALA A 60 -13.64 20.21 7.07
C ALA A 60 -12.99 19.05 7.86
N ASN A 61 -13.78 18.06 8.28
CA ASN A 61 -13.27 16.86 8.93
C ASN A 61 -12.48 15.92 7.98
N SER A 62 -12.73 16.00 6.67
CA SER A 62 -12.15 15.12 5.65
C SER A 62 -11.01 15.78 4.88
N ILE A 63 -10.66 17.04 5.19
CA ILE A 63 -9.62 17.78 4.48
C ILE A 63 -8.27 17.05 4.48
N SER A 64 -7.89 16.42 5.60
CA SER A 64 -6.63 15.68 5.72
C SER A 64 -6.59 14.47 4.78
N SER A 65 -7.70 13.74 4.70
CA SER A 65 -7.85 12.61 3.78
C SER A 65 -7.85 13.08 2.33
N HIS A 66 -8.62 14.13 2.01
CA HIS A 66 -8.67 14.69 0.67
C HIS A 66 -7.29 15.15 0.18
N THR A 67 -6.56 15.90 1.00
CA THR A 67 -5.20 16.33 0.68
C THR A 67 -4.27 15.13 0.49
N LYS A 68 -4.36 14.11 1.35
CA LYS A 68 -3.57 12.89 1.19
C LYS A 68 -3.83 12.23 -0.18
N TYR A 69 -5.08 12.02 -0.55
CA TYR A 69 -5.42 11.37 -1.82
C TYR A 69 -5.19 12.26 -3.05
N ALA A 70 -5.43 13.57 -2.94
CA ALA A 70 -5.24 14.52 -4.05
C ALA A 70 -3.76 14.82 -4.37
N LEU A 71 -2.88 14.70 -3.37
CA LEU A 71 -1.43 14.85 -3.55
C LEU A 71 -0.73 13.54 -3.93
N LEU A 72 -1.44 12.41 -3.90
CA LEU A 72 -0.90 11.14 -4.37
C LEU A 72 -0.72 11.20 -5.90
N ASP A 73 0.43 10.74 -6.38
CA ASP A 73 0.69 10.64 -7.82
C ASP A 73 -0.27 9.60 -8.45
N PRO A 74 -1.06 9.97 -9.48
CA PRO A 74 -1.97 9.04 -10.15
C PRO A 74 -1.25 7.81 -10.71
N ALA A 75 0.02 7.95 -11.15
CA ALA A 75 0.80 6.82 -11.64
C ALA A 75 1.15 5.82 -10.52
N TRP A 76 1.29 6.29 -9.27
CA TRP A 76 1.54 5.42 -8.11
C TRP A 76 0.31 4.58 -7.77
N ILE A 77 -0.89 5.19 -7.80
CA ILE A 77 -2.15 4.49 -7.56
C ILE A 77 -2.33 3.37 -8.59
N GLN A 78 -2.18 3.69 -9.88
CA GLN A 78 -2.31 2.70 -10.96
C GLN A 78 -1.28 1.58 -10.85
N ARG A 79 -0.01 1.90 -10.52
CA ARG A 79 1.01 0.87 -10.32
C ARG A 79 0.65 -0.08 -9.18
N ARG A 80 0.25 0.47 -8.02
CA ARG A 80 -0.08 -0.35 -6.85
C ARG A 80 -1.36 -1.16 -7.07
N GLU A 81 -2.35 -0.59 -7.75
CA GLU A 81 -3.56 -1.31 -8.17
C GLU A 81 -3.22 -2.47 -9.12
N LYS A 82 -2.35 -2.22 -10.11
CA LYS A 82 -1.86 -3.27 -11.01
C LYS A 82 -1.12 -4.38 -10.26
N GLU A 83 -0.22 -4.04 -9.35
CA GLU A 83 0.51 -5.02 -8.54
C GLU A 83 -0.44 -5.85 -7.67
N VAL A 84 -1.46 -5.24 -7.05
CA VAL A 84 -2.47 -5.95 -6.27
C VAL A 84 -3.31 -6.87 -7.16
N ALA A 85 -3.74 -6.41 -8.34
CA ALA A 85 -4.49 -7.23 -9.28
C ALA A 85 -3.67 -8.43 -9.78
N GLU A 86 -2.39 -8.23 -10.13
CA GLU A 86 -1.48 -9.30 -10.54
C GLU A 86 -1.24 -10.30 -9.40
N GLN A 87 -1.13 -9.82 -8.16
CA GLN A 87 -1.00 -10.69 -6.99
C GLN A 87 -2.25 -11.55 -6.77
N GLN A 88 -3.44 -10.96 -6.91
CA GLN A 88 -4.71 -11.70 -6.81
C GLN A 88 -4.87 -12.75 -7.93
N GLU A 89 -4.46 -12.42 -9.16
CA GLU A 89 -4.45 -13.37 -10.27
C GLU A 89 -3.51 -14.55 -10.00
N LYS A 90 -2.29 -14.28 -9.51
CA LYS A 90 -1.33 -15.34 -9.15
C LYS A 90 -1.85 -16.23 -8.02
N GLU A 91 -2.46 -15.65 -6.99
CA GLU A 91 -3.05 -16.40 -5.88
C GLU A 91 -4.22 -17.27 -6.35
N GLN A 92 -5.05 -16.78 -7.27
CA GLN A 92 -6.13 -17.57 -7.88
C GLN A 92 -5.60 -18.80 -8.64
N VAL A 93 -4.49 -18.65 -9.36
CA VAL A 93 -3.86 -19.77 -10.09
C VAL A 93 -3.21 -20.79 -9.14
N TYR A 94 -2.70 -20.33 -8.01
CA TYR A 94 -1.98 -21.15 -7.04
C TYR A 94 -2.88 -21.73 -5.93
N GLU A 95 -4.21 -21.59 -5.99
CA GLU A 95 -5.08 -22.17 -4.96
C GLU A 95 -4.80 -23.69 -4.80
N PRO A 96 -4.47 -24.16 -3.58
CA PRO A 96 -4.24 -25.57 -3.32
C PRO A 96 -5.53 -26.35 -3.57
N GLY A 97 -5.52 -27.23 -4.58
CA GLY A 97 -6.71 -27.88 -5.12
C GLY A 97 -7.10 -27.44 -6.54
N SER A 98 -6.31 -26.58 -7.18
CA SER A 98 -6.48 -26.25 -8.61
C SER A 98 -6.33 -27.49 -9.49
N HIS A 99 -6.91 -27.43 -10.70
CA HIS A 99 -6.87 -28.53 -11.66
C HIS A 99 -5.43 -29.00 -11.97
N VAL A 100 -4.45 -28.09 -11.87
CA VAL A 100 -3.04 -28.39 -12.12
C VAL A 100 -2.49 -29.39 -11.11
N ASP A 101 -2.83 -29.27 -9.83
CA ASP A 101 -2.36 -30.21 -8.80
C ASP A 101 -2.96 -31.61 -9.01
N LEU A 102 -4.26 -31.67 -9.34
CA LEU A 102 -4.95 -32.93 -9.65
C LEU A 102 -4.40 -33.60 -10.92
N GLU A 103 -4.10 -32.81 -11.96
CA GLU A 103 -3.50 -33.31 -13.19
C GLU A 103 -2.07 -33.76 -12.99
N LEU A 104 -1.26 -32.99 -12.24
CA LEU A 104 0.11 -33.34 -11.92
C LEU A 104 0.17 -34.63 -11.10
N LYS A 105 -0.75 -34.82 -10.15
CA LYS A 105 -0.89 -36.06 -9.39
C LYS A 105 -1.24 -37.25 -10.28
N LYS A 106 -2.26 -37.14 -11.13
CA LYS A 106 -2.64 -38.21 -12.09
C LYS A 106 -1.52 -38.52 -13.08
N PHE A 107 -0.78 -37.51 -13.50
CA PHE A 107 0.35 -37.66 -14.40
C PHE A 107 1.51 -38.39 -13.71
N ALA A 108 1.87 -38.00 -12.48
CA ALA A 108 2.91 -38.67 -11.69
C ALA A 108 2.56 -40.14 -11.38
N GLU A 109 1.28 -40.45 -11.14
CA GLU A 109 0.80 -41.82 -10.95
C GLU A 109 1.00 -42.71 -12.20
N ARG A 110 0.99 -42.13 -13.41
CA ARG A 110 1.14 -42.86 -14.68
C ARG A 110 2.54 -42.75 -15.30
N ARG A 111 3.28 -41.69 -14.95
CA ARG A 111 4.67 -41.41 -15.35
C ARG A 111 5.62 -41.60 -14.18
N THR A 112 5.55 -42.80 -13.61
CA THR A 112 6.49 -43.29 -12.62
C THR A 112 7.92 -43.34 -13.16
N ASP A 113 8.13 -43.27 -14.48
CA ASP A 113 9.44 -43.13 -15.13
C ASP A 113 10.13 -41.78 -14.88
N ILE A 114 9.35 -40.70 -14.70
CA ILE A 114 9.86 -39.36 -14.41
C ILE A 114 9.85 -39.06 -12.92
N PHE A 115 8.78 -39.44 -12.22
CA PHE A 115 8.53 -39.04 -10.84
C PHE A 115 8.74 -40.16 -9.81
N GLY A 116 9.10 -41.37 -10.25
CA GLY A 116 9.39 -42.50 -9.36
C GLY A 116 10.68 -42.28 -8.56
N MET A 117 10.57 -42.33 -7.23
CA MET A 117 11.74 -42.29 -6.34
C MET A 117 12.45 -43.65 -6.37
N GLY A 118 13.55 -43.77 -7.10
CA GLY A 118 14.44 -44.93 -7.02
C GLY A 118 15.16 -45.22 -8.34
N SER A 119 16.45 -45.55 -8.27
CA SER A 119 17.39 -45.68 -9.38
C SER A 119 17.14 -46.88 -10.34
N GLN A 120 15.89 -47.15 -10.71
CA GLN A 120 15.53 -48.19 -11.68
C GLN A 120 14.71 -47.59 -12.83
N GLU A 121 15.21 -47.72 -14.06
CA GLU A 121 14.45 -47.44 -15.29
C GLU A 121 13.18 -48.29 -15.30
N THR A 122 12.03 -47.66 -15.02
CA THR A 122 10.74 -48.33 -15.06
C THR A 122 10.16 -48.16 -16.46
N ILE A 123 9.88 -49.27 -17.15
CA ILE A 123 9.25 -49.27 -18.48
C ILE A 123 7.88 -48.57 -18.41
N ILE A 124 7.63 -47.67 -19.37
CA ILE A 124 6.41 -46.87 -19.53
C ILE A 124 5.15 -47.71 -19.30
N GLY A 125 4.30 -47.31 -18.35
CA GLY A 125 2.94 -47.85 -18.19
C GLY A 125 2.68 -48.76 -16.98
N ARG A 126 3.63 -48.95 -16.05
CA ARG A 126 3.36 -49.66 -14.77
C ARG A 126 2.96 -48.68 -13.67
N LYS A 127 1.72 -48.83 -13.17
CA LYS A 127 1.21 -48.10 -12.00
C LYS A 127 1.91 -48.62 -10.73
N ILE A 128 2.35 -47.70 -9.87
CA ILE A 128 2.75 -48.05 -8.51
C ILE A 128 1.47 -48.43 -7.74
N GLY A 129 1.37 -49.67 -7.24
CA GLY A 129 0.22 -50.14 -6.43
C GLY A 129 -0.72 -51.17 -7.07
N GLU A 130 -0.45 -51.70 -8.26
CA GLU A 130 -1.12 -52.94 -8.73
C GLU A 130 -0.28 -54.16 -8.38
N GLU A 131 -0.27 -54.52 -7.09
CA GLU A 131 0.20 -55.82 -6.63
C GLU A 131 -0.92 -56.86 -6.84
N GLU A 132 -0.66 -57.78 -7.77
CA GLU A 132 -1.22 -59.13 -7.92
C GLU A 132 -2.49 -59.49 -7.11
N ARG A 133 -3.65 -59.44 -7.77
CA ARG A 133 -4.73 -60.40 -7.46
C ARG A 133 -4.76 -61.49 -8.52
N ARG A 134 -3.94 -62.52 -8.33
CA ARG A 134 -4.07 -63.83 -8.98
C ARG A 134 -5.04 -64.72 -8.18
N PRO A 135 -5.91 -65.46 -8.86
CA PRO A 135 -5.98 -66.91 -8.65
C PRO A 135 -5.28 -67.66 -9.78
#